data_AF-A0A7C1MDU7-F1
#
_entry.id   AF-A0A7C1MDU7-F1
#
_cell.length_a   1.000
_cell.length_b   1.000
_cell.length_c   1.000
_cell.angle_alpha   90.00
_cell.angle_beta   90.00
_cell.angle_gamma   90.00
#
_symmetry.space_group_name_H-M   'P 1'
#
loop_
_entity.id
_entity.type
_entity.pdbx_description
1 polymer ?
#
loop_
_entity_poly.entity_id
_entity_poly.type
_entity_poly.pdbx_seq_one_letter_code
_entity_poly.pdbx_strand_id
1 'polypeptide(L)'
;MWSVKVYSPTGDVLHSCELGPGNYLLGKSPECDIKIDDTFVSRKHARLEVDTDTQTITIEDLASTNGTWRGTTRIAGPEPITDGSRMLLGRQVQLHVERVKAVTAASVSQQQDEALPQDTSAVSREAQEKILEYLNLRKRGDLSKLDYNQLRDETRKAAQALILSGDINLPPRVDQEALVTDIVSEAIGFGPIEPFLEDEEVTEIMVNGPNQIYLEKRGKLYKANASFSSVQALMNIIERIVSPLGRRIDEGNPMIDARLPDGSRVNAIIPPLALTGPTLTIRKFAKERFRIEDLVRFGSLSHEMAQFLEICVKYRQNLVVSGGTGSGKTTTLNVLSDFISSDERIVTIED
;
A
#
# COMPACT_ATOMS: atom_id res chain seq x y z
N MET A 1 24.17 -3.94 -19.10
CA MET A 1 22.70 -3.88 -19.16
C MET A 1 22.25 -2.50 -18.70
N TRP A 2 21.19 -2.00 -19.32
CA TRP A 2 20.59 -0.70 -19.01
C TRP A 2 19.17 -0.94 -18.51
N SER A 3 18.73 -0.18 -17.51
CA SER A 3 17.35 -0.17 -17.04
C SER A 3 16.65 1.04 -17.63
N VAL A 4 15.46 0.83 -18.20
CA VAL A 4 14.64 1.88 -18.80
C VAL A 4 13.29 1.91 -18.12
N LYS A 5 12.91 3.09 -17.61
CA LYS A 5 11.59 3.37 -17.02
C LYS A 5 10.93 4.53 -17.76
N VAL A 6 9.66 4.37 -18.08
CA VAL A 6 8.83 5.38 -18.72
C VAL A 6 7.75 5.83 -17.76
N TYR A 7 7.59 7.13 -17.59
CA TYR A 7 6.60 7.74 -16.70
C TYR A 7 5.62 8.60 -17.49
N SER A 8 4.35 8.56 -17.10
CA SER A 8 3.31 9.45 -17.61
C SER A 8 3.55 10.90 -17.16
N PRO A 9 2.83 11.87 -17.75
CA PRO A 9 2.84 13.26 -17.27
C PRO A 9 2.41 13.40 -15.79
N THR A 10 1.60 12.46 -15.29
CA THR A 10 1.09 12.41 -13.90
C THR A 10 2.04 11.72 -12.93
N GLY A 11 3.12 11.10 -13.43
CA GLY A 11 4.14 10.43 -12.61
C GLY A 11 3.94 8.91 -12.46
N ASP A 12 2.93 8.34 -13.10
CA ASP A 12 2.67 6.89 -13.10
C ASP A 12 3.69 6.16 -13.99
N VAL A 13 4.11 4.96 -13.62
CA VAL A 13 5.01 4.15 -14.45
C VAL A 13 4.23 3.53 -15.60
N LEU A 14 4.51 3.96 -16.82
CA LEU A 14 3.92 3.40 -18.06
C LEU A 14 4.62 2.13 -18.52
N HIS A 15 5.94 2.02 -18.30
CA HIS A 15 6.73 0.86 -18.70
C HIS A 15 8.03 0.77 -17.89
N SER A 16 8.52 -0.46 -17.64
CA SER A 16 9.81 -0.70 -17.00
C SER A 16 10.43 -1.99 -17.53
N CYS A 17 11.65 -1.93 -18.06
CA CYS A 17 12.35 -3.10 -18.61
C CYS A 17 13.88 -2.96 -18.52
N GLU A 18 14.58 -4.08 -18.64
CA GLU A 18 16.04 -4.11 -18.80
C GLU A 18 16.40 -4.36 -20.26
N LEU A 19 17.38 -3.61 -20.74
CA LEU A 19 17.91 -3.67 -22.09
C LEU A 19 19.31 -4.30 -22.09
N GLY A 20 19.43 -5.39 -22.84
CA GLY A 20 20.70 -5.94 -23.29
C GLY A 20 21.24 -5.18 -24.50
N PRO A 21 22.35 -5.63 -25.10
CA PRO A 21 22.80 -5.14 -26.39
C PRO A 21 21.72 -5.36 -27.47
N GLY A 22 21.44 -4.36 -28.28
CA GLY A 22 20.39 -4.45 -29.30
C GLY A 22 19.70 -3.13 -29.62
N ASN A 23 18.74 -3.21 -30.54
CA ASN A 23 17.92 -2.09 -30.99
C ASN A 23 16.49 -2.25 -30.46
N TYR A 24 15.94 -1.19 -29.87
CA TYR A 24 14.63 -1.20 -29.20
C TYR A 24 13.79 -0.02 -29.69
N LEU A 25 12.58 -0.31 -30.18
CA LEU A 25 11.64 0.67 -30.68
C LEU A 25 10.67 1.13 -29.58
N LEU A 26 10.52 2.45 -29.44
CA LEU A 26 9.64 3.10 -28.47
C LEU A 26 8.45 3.75 -29.19
N GLY A 27 7.23 3.48 -28.73
CA GLY A 27 6.06 4.11 -29.30
C GLY A 27 4.72 3.51 -28.86
N LYS A 28 3.64 4.07 -29.39
CA LYS A 28 2.27 3.65 -29.10
C LYS A 28 1.84 2.38 -29.85
N SER A 29 2.53 2.04 -30.94
CA SER A 29 2.19 0.89 -31.79
C SER A 29 2.44 -0.43 -31.04
N PRO A 30 1.62 -1.48 -31.22
CA PRO A 30 1.86 -2.79 -30.64
C PRO A 30 3.12 -3.50 -31.17
N GLU A 31 3.72 -2.99 -32.25
CA GLU A 31 4.99 -3.49 -32.81
C GLU A 31 6.25 -2.90 -32.13
N CYS A 32 6.08 -2.00 -31.15
CA CYS A 32 7.17 -1.40 -30.40
C CYS A 32 7.60 -2.30 -29.24
N ASP A 33 8.90 -2.49 -29.07
CA ASP A 33 9.48 -3.25 -27.96
C ASP A 33 9.12 -2.63 -26.60
N ILE A 34 9.11 -1.29 -26.56
CA ILE A 34 8.65 -0.50 -25.41
C ILE A 34 7.37 0.21 -25.82
N LYS A 35 6.24 -0.42 -25.50
CA LYS A 35 4.90 0.12 -25.78
C LYS A 35 4.51 1.18 -24.75
N ILE A 36 4.19 2.39 -25.24
CA ILE A 36 3.84 3.54 -24.42
C ILE A 36 2.49 4.09 -24.91
N ASP A 37 1.41 3.78 -24.18
CA ASP A 37 0.07 4.22 -24.53
C ASP A 37 -0.25 5.60 -23.95
N ASP A 38 0.31 6.64 -24.57
CA ASP A 38 0.12 8.03 -24.18
C ASP A 38 -0.16 8.91 -25.42
N THR A 39 -0.98 9.94 -25.26
CA THR A 39 -1.37 10.87 -26.34
C THR A 39 -0.20 11.72 -26.87
N PHE A 40 0.84 11.93 -26.07
CA PHE A 40 2.02 12.69 -26.49
C PHE A 40 3.05 11.84 -27.25
N VAL A 41 2.86 10.52 -27.29
CA VAL A 41 3.79 9.57 -27.92
C VAL A 41 3.26 9.12 -29.29
N SER A 42 4.16 9.07 -30.27
CA SER A 42 3.83 8.69 -31.65
C SER A 42 3.81 7.15 -31.78
N ARG A 43 3.17 6.62 -32.83
CA ARG A 43 3.13 5.17 -33.09
C ARG A 43 4.52 4.53 -33.11
N LYS A 44 5.48 5.19 -33.77
CA LYS A 44 6.93 4.93 -33.68
C LYS A 44 7.55 6.29 -33.33
N HIS A 45 8.04 6.45 -32.10
CA HIS A 45 8.44 7.75 -31.58
C HIS A 45 9.95 7.89 -31.54
N ALA A 46 10.64 6.94 -30.92
CA ALA A 46 12.09 6.95 -30.79
C ALA A 46 12.66 5.53 -30.86
N ARG A 47 13.97 5.44 -31.08
CA ARG A 47 14.72 4.19 -31.03
C ARG A 47 15.85 4.31 -30.01
N LEU A 48 16.01 3.29 -29.18
CA LEU A 48 17.18 3.10 -28.34
C LEU A 48 18.09 2.05 -28.97
N GLU A 49 19.38 2.33 -29.02
CA GLU A 49 20.39 1.38 -29.48
C GLU A 49 21.44 1.22 -28.38
N VAL A 50 21.62 -0.03 -27.93
CA VAL A 50 22.65 -0.42 -26.96
C VAL A 50 23.78 -1.10 -27.71
N ASP A 51 24.89 -0.39 -27.84
CA ASP A 51 26.09 -0.87 -28.53
C ASP A 51 26.72 -2.03 -27.75
N THR A 52 27.08 -3.11 -28.47
CA THR A 52 27.53 -4.37 -27.87
C THR A 52 28.94 -4.26 -27.29
N ASP A 53 29.81 -3.49 -27.94
CA ASP A 53 31.25 -3.44 -27.61
C ASP A 53 31.56 -2.34 -26.59
N THR A 54 30.91 -1.19 -26.74
CA THR A 54 31.14 0.00 -25.91
C THR A 54 30.18 0.09 -24.72
N GLN A 55 29.11 -0.72 -24.72
CA GLN A 55 27.98 -0.64 -23.78
C GLN A 55 27.34 0.75 -23.70
N THR A 56 27.54 1.59 -24.71
CA THR A 56 26.90 2.90 -24.79
C THR A 56 25.47 2.73 -25.28
N ILE A 57 24.56 3.56 -24.77
CA ILE A 57 23.18 3.61 -25.25
C ILE A 57 22.96 4.95 -25.94
N THR A 58 22.33 4.92 -27.11
CA THR A 58 21.94 6.12 -27.86
C THR A 58 20.43 6.15 -28.06
N ILE A 59 19.85 7.35 -28.12
CA ILE A 59 18.46 7.57 -28.48
C ILE A 59 18.35 8.41 -29.73
N GLU A 60 17.47 8.00 -30.63
CA GLU A 60 17.18 8.71 -31.87
C GLU A 60 15.68 8.96 -31.99
N ASP A 61 15.29 10.19 -32.33
CA ASP A 61 13.89 10.55 -32.63
C ASP A 61 13.53 10.08 -34.05
N LEU A 62 12.48 9.26 -34.19
CA LEU A 62 12.05 8.71 -35.48
C LEU A 62 11.05 9.64 -36.18
N ALA A 63 11.41 10.92 -36.28
CA ALA A 63 10.55 11.99 -36.81
C ALA A 63 9.19 12.05 -36.10
N SER A 64 9.20 11.99 -34.77
CA SER A 64 7.98 11.98 -33.98
C SER A 64 7.24 13.32 -34.05
N THR A 65 5.91 13.28 -33.89
CA THR A 65 5.05 14.48 -33.98
C THR A 65 5.42 15.54 -32.95
N ASN A 66 5.69 15.11 -31.72
CA ASN A 66 5.95 16.00 -30.58
C ASN A 66 7.44 16.09 -30.19
N GLY A 67 8.31 15.33 -30.87
CA GLY A 67 9.75 15.30 -30.66
C GLY A 67 10.20 14.59 -29.38
N THR A 68 11.46 14.17 -29.40
CA THR A 68 12.22 13.70 -28.24
C THR A 68 13.14 14.80 -27.71
N TRP A 69 13.22 14.98 -26.40
CA TRP A 69 13.89 16.12 -25.76
C TRP A 69 14.78 15.70 -24.60
N ARG A 70 15.87 16.44 -24.37
CA ARG A 70 16.65 16.41 -23.13
C ARG A 70 16.50 17.74 -22.42
N GLY A 71 15.82 17.74 -21.27
CA GLY A 71 15.43 18.98 -20.59
C GLY A 71 14.59 19.85 -21.52
N THR A 72 15.09 21.03 -21.88
CA THR A 72 14.41 21.98 -22.77
C THR A 72 14.87 21.90 -24.24
N THR A 73 15.88 21.09 -24.55
CA THR A 73 16.48 21.00 -25.89
C THR A 73 15.93 19.79 -26.64
N ARG A 74 15.43 19.99 -27.87
CA ARG A 74 15.03 18.88 -28.75
C ARG A 74 16.27 18.22 -29.34
N ILE A 75 16.32 16.90 -29.34
CA ILE A 75 17.41 16.16 -29.98
C ILE A 75 17.29 16.30 -31.51
N ALA A 76 18.41 16.50 -32.20
CA ALA A 76 18.45 16.72 -33.65
C ALA A 76 18.91 15.49 -34.45
N GLY A 77 19.31 14.42 -33.76
CA GLY A 77 19.81 13.17 -34.30
C GLY A 77 20.09 12.18 -33.17
N PRO A 78 20.77 11.04 -33.46
CA PRO A 78 21.16 10.08 -32.45
C PRO A 78 22.01 10.74 -31.36
N GLU A 79 21.55 10.64 -30.12
CA GLU A 79 22.18 11.29 -28.98
C GLU A 79 22.58 10.24 -27.92
N PRO A 80 23.83 10.25 -27.44
CA PRO A 80 24.26 9.34 -26.39
C PRO A 80 23.53 9.64 -25.07
N ILE A 81 23.10 8.58 -24.41
CA ILE A 81 22.49 8.61 -23.09
C ILE A 81 23.56 8.19 -22.06
N THR A 82 23.73 9.02 -21.04
CA THR A 82 24.56 8.72 -19.87
C THR A 82 23.73 8.08 -18.76
N ASP A 83 24.40 7.41 -17.81
CA ASP A 83 23.75 6.88 -16.61
C ASP A 83 22.95 7.96 -15.87
N GLY A 84 21.70 7.65 -15.49
CA GLY A 84 20.76 8.57 -14.85
C GLY A 84 20.11 9.60 -15.78
N SER A 85 20.25 9.46 -17.10
CA SER A 85 19.65 10.42 -18.04
C SER A 85 18.12 10.41 -17.97
N ARG A 86 17.55 11.61 -18.02
CA ARG A 86 16.12 11.83 -18.18
C ARG A 86 15.84 12.51 -19.52
N MET A 87 15.10 11.81 -20.36
CA MET A 87 14.62 12.27 -21.66
C MET A 87 13.11 12.51 -21.57
N LEU A 88 12.56 13.30 -22.50
CA LEU A 88 11.12 13.52 -22.63
C LEU A 88 10.65 13.08 -24.01
N LEU A 89 9.59 12.28 -24.06
CA LEU A 89 8.84 11.94 -25.27
C LEU A 89 7.62 12.85 -25.34
N GLY A 90 7.52 13.64 -26.41
CA GLY A 90 6.43 14.61 -26.57
C GLY A 90 6.26 15.63 -25.44
N ARG A 91 7.37 15.97 -24.76
CA ARG A 91 7.53 16.96 -23.67
C ARG A 91 6.97 16.61 -22.30
N GLN A 92 6.10 15.62 -22.17
CA GLN A 92 5.45 15.32 -20.90
C GLN A 92 5.68 13.89 -20.40
N VAL A 93 5.94 12.94 -21.30
CA VAL A 93 6.27 11.56 -20.92
C VAL A 93 7.76 11.49 -20.63
N GLN A 94 8.14 11.03 -19.44
CA GLN A 94 9.55 10.96 -19.04
C GLN A 94 10.13 9.59 -19.31
N LEU A 95 11.28 9.54 -19.94
CA LEU A 95 12.07 8.33 -20.18
C LEU A 95 13.34 8.42 -19.33
N HIS A 96 13.45 7.57 -18.32
CA HIS A 96 14.59 7.50 -17.41
C HIS A 96 15.42 6.28 -17.77
N VAL A 97 16.72 6.49 -17.95
CA VAL A 97 17.65 5.45 -18.41
C VAL A 97 18.84 5.41 -17.47
N GLU A 98 19.08 4.25 -16.88
CA GLU A 98 20.10 4.03 -15.86
C GLU A 98 20.95 2.80 -16.20
N ARG A 99 22.24 2.85 -15.91
CA ARG A 99 23.14 1.71 -16.10
C ARG A 99 22.94 0.76 -14.93
N VAL A 100 22.65 -0.51 -15.22
CA VAL A 100 22.57 -1.53 -14.17
C VAL A 100 23.98 -1.78 -13.66
N LYS A 101 24.26 -1.31 -12.43
CA LYS A 101 25.57 -1.51 -11.79
C LYS A 101 25.72 -2.98 -11.44
N ALA A 102 26.80 -3.60 -11.93
CA ALA A 102 27.22 -4.90 -11.43
C ALA A 102 27.56 -4.77 -9.94
N VAL A 103 26.83 -5.49 -9.09
CA VAL A 103 27.00 -5.42 -7.64
C VAL A 103 28.32 -6.12 -7.26
N THR A 104 29.39 -5.34 -7.06
CA THR A 104 30.50 -5.74 -6.20
C THR A 104 30.18 -5.30 -4.77
N ALA A 105 30.12 -6.28 -3.87
CA ALA A 105 29.82 -6.10 -2.47
C ALA A 105 30.93 -5.30 -1.76
N ALA A 106 30.74 -3.99 -1.57
CA ALA A 106 31.30 -3.23 -0.46
C ALA A 106 30.68 -1.83 -0.41
N SER A 107 30.43 -1.35 0.80
CA SER A 107 29.97 -0.01 1.21
C SER A 107 28.48 0.33 1.02
N VAL A 108 27.78 0.15 2.14
CA VAL A 108 26.44 0.62 2.48
C VAL A 108 26.51 2.07 2.93
N SER A 109 25.65 2.94 2.38
CA SER A 109 24.92 3.94 3.18
C SER A 109 23.85 4.69 2.35
N GLN A 110 22.59 4.42 2.73
CA GLN A 110 21.44 5.33 2.80
C GLN A 110 20.78 5.82 1.50
N GLN A 111 19.78 5.05 1.03
CA GLN A 111 18.36 5.46 0.99
C GLN A 111 17.53 4.21 0.65
N GLN A 112 16.84 3.68 1.65
CA GLN A 112 16.06 2.43 1.59
C GLN A 112 14.69 2.70 0.93
N ASP A 113 14.54 2.29 -0.33
CA ASP A 113 13.31 1.66 -0.79
C ASP A 113 13.57 0.16 -0.81
N GLU A 114 13.16 -0.52 0.27
CA GLU A 114 13.14 -1.99 0.32
C GLU A 114 12.07 -2.50 -0.65
N ALA A 115 12.48 -2.79 -1.89
CA ALA A 115 11.78 -3.78 -2.69
C ALA A 115 12.05 -5.15 -2.05
N LEU A 116 11.00 -5.84 -1.59
CA LEU A 116 11.13 -7.25 -1.21
C LEU A 116 11.79 -8.04 -2.35
N PRO A 117 12.72 -8.96 -2.06
CA PRO A 117 13.24 -9.88 -3.06
C PRO A 117 12.07 -10.66 -3.68
N GLN A 118 11.97 -10.70 -5.01
CA GLN A 118 10.95 -11.49 -5.72
C GLN A 118 10.96 -12.98 -5.35
N ASP A 119 12.04 -13.49 -4.73
CA ASP A 119 12.16 -14.86 -4.22
C ASP A 119 11.39 -15.11 -2.93
N THR A 120 11.21 -14.13 -2.04
CA THR A 120 10.52 -14.38 -0.75
C THR A 120 9.01 -14.50 -0.93
N SER A 121 8.40 -13.77 -1.86
CA SER A 121 6.95 -13.86 -2.10
C SER A 121 6.53 -15.20 -2.72
N ALA A 122 7.34 -15.76 -3.62
CA ALA A 122 7.11 -17.07 -4.21
C ALA A 122 7.20 -18.19 -3.16
N VAL A 123 8.24 -18.14 -2.32
CA VAL A 123 8.43 -19.08 -1.21
C VAL A 123 7.32 -18.95 -0.17
N SER A 124 6.91 -17.73 0.19
CA SER A 124 5.81 -17.49 1.12
C SER A 124 4.47 -18.03 0.62
N ARG A 125 4.17 -17.89 -0.68
CA ARG A 125 2.94 -18.42 -1.28
C ARG A 125 2.92 -19.94 -1.29
N GLU A 126 4.00 -20.58 -1.75
CA GLU A 126 4.11 -22.04 -1.75
C GLU A 126 4.02 -22.60 -0.32
N ALA A 127 4.68 -21.95 0.63
CA ALA A 127 4.60 -22.30 2.03
C ALA A 127 3.18 -22.20 2.59
N GLN A 128 2.46 -21.10 2.30
CA GLN A 128 1.08 -20.91 2.73
C GLN A 128 0.12 -21.97 2.19
N GLU A 129 0.15 -22.23 0.88
CA GLU A 129 -0.70 -23.25 0.25
C GLU A 129 -0.45 -24.62 0.90
N LYS A 130 0.82 -25.00 1.09
CA LYS A 130 1.19 -26.27 1.75
C LYS A 130 0.80 -26.31 3.23
N ILE A 131 0.91 -25.21 3.96
CA ILE A 131 0.53 -25.15 5.39
C ILE A 131 -0.98 -25.28 5.54
N LEU A 132 -1.77 -24.58 4.72
CA LEU A 132 -3.22 -24.71 4.72
C LEU A 132 -3.66 -26.12 4.31
N GLU A 133 -3.02 -26.70 3.27
CA GLU A 133 -3.26 -28.08 2.87
C GLU A 133 -2.92 -29.07 3.99
N TYR A 134 -1.76 -28.92 4.63
CA TYR A 134 -1.34 -29.75 5.75
C TYR A 134 -2.29 -29.67 6.95
N LEU A 135 -2.78 -28.48 7.29
CA LEU A 135 -3.78 -28.28 8.34
C LEU A 135 -5.11 -28.95 8.00
N ASN A 136 -5.58 -28.81 6.75
CA ASN A 136 -6.80 -29.45 6.26
C ASN A 136 -6.68 -30.98 6.21
N LEU A 137 -5.52 -31.51 5.81
CA LEU A 137 -5.23 -32.95 5.73
C LEU A 137 -5.19 -33.61 7.12
N ARG A 138 -4.59 -32.95 8.13
CA ARG A 138 -4.54 -33.47 9.51
C ARG A 138 -5.85 -33.31 10.26
N LYS A 139 -6.64 -32.28 9.97
CA LYS A 139 -7.88 -31.98 10.69
C LYS A 139 -9.08 -32.01 9.75
N ARG A 140 -9.42 -33.22 9.28
CA ARG A 140 -10.75 -33.50 8.68
C ARG A 140 -11.85 -33.18 9.72
N GLY A 141 -12.32 -31.94 9.75
CA GLY A 141 -13.55 -31.52 10.43
C GLY A 141 -13.46 -30.81 11.79
N ASP A 142 -12.27 -30.58 12.37
CA ASP A 142 -12.14 -30.03 13.75
C ASP A 142 -11.47 -28.65 13.86
N LEU A 143 -11.06 -28.03 12.75
CA LEU A 143 -10.45 -26.68 12.77
C LEU A 143 -11.40 -25.61 13.33
N SER A 144 -12.71 -25.77 13.15
CA SER A 144 -13.73 -24.82 13.60
C SER A 144 -13.97 -24.80 15.12
N LYS A 145 -13.37 -25.74 15.87
CA LYS A 145 -13.51 -25.83 17.34
C LYS A 145 -12.32 -25.26 18.10
N LEU A 146 -11.24 -24.91 17.41
CA LEU A 146 -10.03 -24.40 18.04
C LEU A 146 -10.17 -22.91 18.32
N ASP A 147 -9.67 -22.47 19.47
CA ASP A 147 -9.50 -21.05 19.71
C ASP A 147 -8.36 -20.47 18.86
N TYR A 148 -8.31 -19.13 18.76
CA TYR A 148 -7.33 -18.42 17.92
C TYR A 148 -5.88 -18.80 18.26
N ASN A 149 -5.56 -18.96 19.55
CA ASN A 149 -4.21 -19.30 20.01
C ASN A 149 -3.84 -20.74 19.67
N GLN A 150 -4.77 -21.67 19.85
CA GLN A 150 -4.60 -23.07 19.48
C GLN A 150 -4.43 -23.23 17.97
N LEU A 151 -5.19 -22.48 17.17
CA LEU A 151 -5.08 -22.49 15.71
C LEU A 151 -3.71 -21.94 15.28
N ARG A 152 -3.25 -20.86 15.92
CA ARG A 152 -1.94 -20.25 15.72
C ARG A 152 -0.79 -21.21 16.03
N ASP A 153 -0.84 -21.89 17.17
CA ASP A 153 0.18 -22.86 17.56
C ASP A 153 0.21 -24.07 16.62
N GLU A 154 -0.95 -24.55 16.18
CA GLU A 154 -1.05 -25.69 15.26
C GLU A 154 -0.54 -25.35 13.86
N THR A 155 -0.80 -24.13 13.38
CA THR A 155 -0.27 -23.62 12.11
C THR A 155 1.24 -23.42 12.19
N ARG A 156 1.76 -22.92 13.32
CA ARG A 156 3.20 -22.83 13.57
C ARG A 156 3.87 -24.20 13.52
N LYS A 157 3.29 -25.22 14.17
CA LYS A 157 3.79 -26.59 14.11
C LYS A 157 3.76 -27.16 12.69
N ALA A 158 2.69 -26.88 11.94
CA ALA A 158 2.56 -27.29 10.54
C ALA A 158 3.66 -26.65 9.67
N ALA A 159 3.86 -25.34 9.80
CA ALA A 159 4.90 -24.60 9.10
C ALA A 159 6.30 -25.16 9.39
N GLN A 160 6.62 -25.38 10.67
CA GLN A 160 7.90 -25.96 11.09
C GLN A 160 8.09 -27.38 10.52
N ALA A 161 7.04 -28.22 10.55
CA ALA A 161 7.11 -29.58 10.05
C ALA A 161 7.38 -29.63 8.54
N LEU A 162 6.75 -28.75 7.75
CA LEU A 162 6.95 -28.66 6.30
C LEU A 162 8.32 -28.10 5.91
N ILE A 163 8.89 -27.21 6.72
CA ILE A 163 10.26 -26.73 6.52
C ILE A 163 11.26 -27.86 6.84
N LEU A 164 11.03 -28.60 7.93
CA LEU A 164 11.87 -29.74 8.32
C LEU A 164 11.82 -30.91 7.32
N SER A 165 10.67 -31.16 6.68
CA SER A 165 10.54 -32.20 5.65
C SER A 165 11.19 -31.82 4.32
N GLY A 166 11.62 -30.58 4.15
CA GLY A 166 12.18 -30.06 2.89
C GLY A 166 11.12 -29.73 1.84
N ASP A 167 9.84 -29.74 2.21
CA ASP A 167 8.74 -29.36 1.32
C ASP A 167 8.70 -27.85 1.08
N ILE A 168 9.31 -27.05 1.96
CA ILE A 168 9.49 -25.59 1.78
C ILE A 168 10.99 -25.31 1.72
N ASN A 169 11.49 -24.95 0.54
CA ASN A 169 12.90 -24.58 0.38
C ASN A 169 13.11 -23.11 0.76
N LEU A 170 13.82 -22.90 1.87
CA LEU A 170 14.19 -21.57 2.33
C LEU A 170 15.54 -21.14 1.73
N PRO A 171 15.65 -19.93 1.15
CA PRO A 171 16.95 -19.39 0.79
C PRO A 171 17.85 -19.29 2.03
N PRO A 172 19.17 -19.49 1.93
CA PRO A 172 20.09 -19.56 3.08
C PRO A 172 20.16 -18.29 3.95
N ARG A 173 19.57 -17.19 3.48
CA ARG A 173 19.57 -15.87 4.14
C ARG A 173 18.24 -15.54 4.83
N VAL A 174 17.23 -16.40 4.74
CA VAL A 174 15.91 -16.14 5.33
C VAL A 174 15.89 -16.65 6.76
N ASP A 175 15.51 -15.78 7.68
CA ASP A 175 15.20 -16.16 9.06
C ASP A 175 13.94 -17.04 9.07
N GLN A 176 14.13 -18.31 9.39
CA GLN A 176 13.06 -19.30 9.45
C GLN A 176 11.97 -18.92 10.46
N GLU A 177 12.34 -18.31 11.59
CA GLU A 177 11.40 -17.96 12.65
C GLU A 177 10.55 -16.74 12.27
N ALA A 178 11.18 -15.75 11.62
CA ALA A 178 10.48 -14.60 11.05
C ALA A 178 9.48 -15.04 9.96
N LEU A 179 9.92 -15.88 9.01
CA LEU A 179 9.06 -16.35 7.94
C LEU A 179 7.88 -17.19 8.45
N VAL A 180 8.12 -18.10 9.40
CA VAL A 180 7.03 -18.88 10.03
C VAL A 180 6.04 -17.95 10.72
N THR A 181 6.53 -16.89 11.38
CA THR A 181 5.66 -15.89 12.01
C THR A 181 4.81 -15.17 10.98
N ASP A 182 5.39 -14.70 9.87
CA ASP A 182 4.67 -14.02 8.80
C ASP A 182 3.60 -14.92 8.18
N ILE A 183 3.96 -16.17 7.85
CA ILE A 183 3.02 -17.12 7.27
C ILE A 183 1.87 -17.43 8.23
N VAL A 184 2.16 -17.65 9.51
CA VAL A 184 1.12 -17.93 10.52
C VAL A 184 0.18 -16.73 10.70
N SER A 185 0.74 -15.52 10.79
CA SER A 185 -0.04 -14.28 10.91
C SER A 185 -0.92 -14.05 9.68
N GLU A 186 -0.45 -14.37 8.48
CA GLU A 186 -1.23 -14.20 7.25
C GLU A 186 -2.28 -15.31 7.06
N ALA A 187 -1.95 -16.55 7.46
CA ALA A 187 -2.86 -17.69 7.35
C ALA A 187 -4.07 -17.60 8.30
N ILE A 188 -3.91 -17.00 9.48
CA ILE A 188 -4.94 -17.02 10.54
C ILE A 188 -5.33 -15.63 11.06
N GLY A 189 -4.38 -14.71 11.11
CA GLY A 189 -4.57 -13.36 11.65
C GLY A 189 -4.91 -12.31 10.60
N PHE A 190 -4.46 -11.08 10.84
CA PHE A 190 -4.59 -9.98 9.89
C PHE A 190 -3.30 -9.77 9.07
N GLY A 191 -2.37 -10.72 9.10
CA GLY A 191 -1.11 -10.65 8.39
C GLY A 191 -0.24 -9.48 8.85
N PRO A 192 0.46 -8.78 7.93
CA PRO A 192 1.42 -7.73 8.28
C PRO A 192 0.78 -6.51 8.97
N ILE A 193 -0.55 -6.35 8.93
CA ILE A 193 -1.23 -5.22 9.56
C ILE A 193 -1.65 -5.48 11.01
N GLU A 194 -1.56 -6.72 11.49
CA GLU A 194 -1.98 -7.12 12.84
C GLU A 194 -1.31 -6.29 13.95
N PRO A 195 0.02 -6.07 13.95
CA PRO A 195 0.66 -5.24 14.97
C PRO A 195 0.17 -3.78 14.98
N PHE A 196 -0.23 -3.24 13.82
CA PHE A 196 -0.71 -1.85 13.71
C PHE A 196 -2.16 -1.71 14.16
N LEU A 197 -2.95 -2.78 14.08
CA LEU A 197 -4.30 -2.82 14.66
C LEU A 197 -4.23 -2.73 16.18
N GLU A 198 -3.21 -3.32 16.81
CA GLU A 198 -2.99 -3.26 18.25
C GLU A 198 -2.35 -1.95 18.73
N ASP A 199 -1.53 -1.30 17.90
CA ASP A 199 -0.81 -0.06 18.23
C ASP A 199 -1.74 1.15 18.44
N GLU A 200 -1.89 1.62 19.68
CA GLU A 200 -2.78 2.73 20.04
C GLU A 200 -2.35 4.08 19.46
N GLU A 201 -1.10 4.24 19.01
CA GLU A 201 -0.67 5.46 18.33
C GLU A 201 -1.16 5.54 16.88
N VAL A 202 -1.53 4.41 16.28
CA VAL A 202 -2.08 4.32 14.92
C VAL A 202 -3.56 4.67 14.94
N THR A 203 -3.94 5.68 14.17
CA THR A 203 -5.35 6.11 14.00
C THR A 203 -5.97 5.59 12.71
N GLU A 204 -5.16 5.38 11.68
CA GLU A 204 -5.60 4.88 10.38
C GLU A 204 -4.55 3.99 9.73
N ILE A 205 -4.99 2.91 9.09
CA ILE A 205 -4.17 1.97 8.31
C ILE A 205 -4.69 2.01 6.88
N MET A 206 -3.81 2.29 5.92
CA MET A 206 -4.12 2.38 4.50
C MET A 206 -3.23 1.42 3.73
N VAL A 207 -3.83 0.47 3.02
CA VAL A 207 -3.15 -0.51 2.18
C VAL A 207 -3.51 -0.22 0.74
N ASN A 208 -2.53 0.22 -0.04
CA ASN A 208 -2.67 0.56 -1.45
C ASN A 208 -2.04 -0.54 -2.32
N GLY A 209 -2.55 -1.76 -2.17
CA GLY A 209 -1.93 -2.97 -2.74
C GLY A 209 -0.92 -3.63 -1.80
N PRO A 210 -0.36 -4.79 -2.19
CA PRO A 210 0.37 -5.68 -1.28
C PRO A 210 1.67 -5.06 -0.72
N ASN A 211 2.31 -4.15 -1.46
CA ASN A 211 3.62 -3.61 -1.11
C ASN A 211 3.58 -2.19 -0.51
N GLN A 212 2.39 -1.63 -0.29
CA GLN A 212 2.22 -0.24 0.09
C GLN A 212 1.27 -0.13 1.28
N ILE A 213 1.84 -0.14 2.48
CA ILE A 213 1.11 0.06 3.73
C ILE A 213 1.51 1.41 4.32
N TYR A 214 0.52 2.25 4.60
CA TYR A 214 0.65 3.55 5.25
C TYR A 214 -0.12 3.57 6.56
N LEU A 215 0.44 4.28 7.53
CA LEU A 215 -0.12 4.45 8.86
C LEU A 215 -0.30 5.94 9.11
N GLU A 216 -1.44 6.33 9.66
CA GLU A 216 -1.58 7.64 10.27
C GLU A 216 -1.27 7.55 11.76
N LYS A 217 -0.33 8.38 12.22
CA LYS A 217 -0.06 8.60 13.64
C LYS A 217 -0.09 10.09 13.93
N ARG A 218 -0.93 10.51 14.88
CA ARG A 218 -1.05 11.92 15.32
C ARG A 218 -1.22 12.92 14.15
N GLY A 219 -2.04 12.57 13.15
CA GLY A 219 -2.31 13.43 11.99
C GLY A 219 -1.22 13.43 10.91
N LYS A 220 -0.21 12.56 11.01
CA LYS A 220 0.87 12.45 10.01
C LYS A 220 0.91 11.05 9.40
N LEU A 221 1.17 10.99 8.11
CA LEU A 221 1.32 9.75 7.34
C LEU A 221 2.73 9.20 7.42
N TYR A 222 2.85 7.89 7.62
CA TYR A 222 4.10 7.13 7.67
C TYR A 222 3.99 5.90 6.78
N LYS A 223 5.01 5.60 5.96
CA LYS A 223 5.11 4.33 5.25
C LYS A 223 5.57 3.26 6.25
N ALA A 224 4.81 2.18 6.40
CA ALA A 224 5.19 1.07 7.27
C ALA A 224 6.29 0.24 6.62
N ASN A 225 7.19 -0.32 7.43
CA ASN A 225 8.10 -1.37 6.96
C ASN A 225 7.42 -2.74 7.05
N ALA A 226 6.38 -2.92 6.25
CA ALA A 226 5.59 -4.14 6.19
C ALA A 226 4.92 -4.28 4.81
N SER A 227 4.73 -5.51 4.35
CA SER A 227 4.10 -5.82 3.07
C SER A 227 3.41 -7.18 3.14
N PHE A 228 2.35 -7.34 2.35
CA PHE A 228 1.73 -8.64 2.13
C PHE A 228 2.59 -9.49 1.19
N SER A 229 2.53 -10.81 1.37
CA SER A 229 3.27 -11.74 0.50
C SER A 229 2.84 -11.66 -0.98
N SER A 230 1.56 -11.34 -1.23
CA SER A 230 0.97 -11.32 -2.56
C SER A 230 -0.34 -10.51 -2.62
N VAL A 231 -0.87 -10.30 -3.83
CA VAL A 231 -2.22 -9.74 -4.01
C VAL A 231 -3.29 -10.66 -3.40
N GLN A 232 -3.13 -11.98 -3.56
CA GLN A 232 -4.09 -12.96 -3.03
C GLN A 232 -4.12 -12.95 -1.51
N ALA A 233 -2.97 -12.76 -0.87
CA ALA A 233 -2.89 -12.57 0.57
C ALA A 233 -3.76 -11.44 1.07
N LEU A 234 -3.62 -10.26 0.45
CA LEU A 234 -4.41 -9.08 0.79
C LEU A 234 -5.90 -9.33 0.55
N MET A 235 -6.27 -9.99 -0.56
CA MET A 235 -7.65 -10.40 -0.83
C MET A 235 -8.21 -11.31 0.28
N ASN A 236 -7.46 -12.33 0.70
CA ASN A 236 -7.86 -13.25 1.75
C ASN A 236 -8.06 -12.54 3.10
N ILE A 237 -7.27 -11.50 3.38
CA ILE A 237 -7.41 -10.68 4.59
C ILE A 237 -8.65 -9.78 4.50
N ILE A 238 -8.89 -9.13 3.35
CA ILE A 238 -10.10 -8.35 3.11
C ILE A 238 -11.35 -9.23 3.31
N GLU A 239 -11.38 -10.42 2.72
CA GLU A 239 -12.50 -11.35 2.86
C GLU A 239 -12.71 -11.77 4.32
N ARG A 240 -11.62 -12.02 5.06
CA ARG A 240 -11.67 -12.41 6.48
C ARG A 240 -12.18 -11.29 7.39
N ILE A 241 -11.87 -10.04 7.07
CA ILE A 241 -12.41 -8.87 7.77
C ILE A 241 -13.91 -8.72 7.49
N VAL A 242 -14.33 -8.91 6.24
CA VAL A 242 -15.68 -8.64 5.76
C VAL A 242 -16.67 -9.77 6.06
N SER A 243 -16.24 -11.03 5.98
CA SER A 243 -17.10 -12.22 6.09
C SER A 243 -17.86 -12.32 7.42
N PRO A 244 -17.24 -12.09 8.60
CA PRO A 244 -17.94 -12.09 9.88
C PRO A 244 -19.02 -11.01 10.00
N LEU A 245 -18.95 -9.95 9.20
CA LEU A 245 -19.92 -8.85 9.18
C LEU A 245 -21.17 -9.19 8.37
N GLY A 246 -21.25 -10.40 7.80
CA GLY A 246 -22.35 -10.84 6.94
C GLY A 246 -22.39 -10.13 5.59
N ARG A 247 -21.28 -9.51 5.18
CA ARG A 247 -21.15 -8.82 3.91
C ARG A 247 -20.26 -9.63 2.95
N ARG A 248 -20.29 -9.27 1.67
CA ARG A 248 -19.51 -9.91 0.61
C ARG A 248 -18.81 -8.86 -0.23
N ILE A 249 -17.63 -9.23 -0.71
CA ILE A 249 -16.84 -8.43 -1.65
C ILE A 249 -16.30 -9.39 -2.71
N ASP A 250 -16.69 -9.14 -3.97
CA ASP A 250 -16.36 -9.97 -5.13
C ASP A 250 -16.39 -9.10 -6.40
N GLU A 251 -16.07 -9.67 -7.56
CA GLU A 251 -16.04 -8.91 -8.83
C GLU A 251 -17.40 -8.28 -9.19
N GLY A 252 -18.51 -8.82 -8.67
CA GLY A 252 -19.85 -8.25 -8.85
C GLY A 252 -20.15 -7.12 -7.88
N ASN A 253 -19.58 -7.15 -6.68
CA ASN A 253 -19.65 -6.11 -5.65
C ASN A 253 -18.24 -5.73 -5.16
N PRO A 254 -17.45 -5.01 -5.98
CA PRO A 254 -16.02 -4.83 -5.76
C PRO A 254 -15.67 -3.72 -4.76
N MET A 255 -16.63 -3.20 -4.00
CA MET A 255 -16.41 -2.17 -2.99
C MET A 255 -17.29 -2.43 -1.77
N ILE A 256 -16.77 -2.12 -0.59
CA ILE A 256 -17.50 -2.23 0.66
C ILE A 256 -17.11 -1.15 1.66
N ASP A 257 -18.12 -0.68 2.38
CA ASP A 257 -18.00 0.08 3.62
C ASP A 257 -18.63 -0.72 4.76
N ALA A 258 -17.90 -0.88 5.87
CA ALA A 258 -18.36 -1.64 7.02
C ALA A 258 -17.82 -1.08 8.34
N ARG A 259 -18.41 -1.53 9.45
CA ARG A 259 -17.95 -1.23 10.80
C ARG A 259 -17.62 -2.54 11.51
N LEU A 260 -16.42 -2.60 12.10
CA LEU A 260 -15.94 -3.73 12.87
C LEU A 260 -16.56 -3.76 14.27
N PRO A 261 -16.53 -4.91 14.98
CA PRO A 261 -17.10 -5.04 16.32
C PRO A 261 -16.50 -4.09 17.36
N ASP A 262 -15.25 -3.67 17.17
CA ASP A 262 -14.56 -2.67 18.00
C ASP A 262 -14.97 -1.21 17.69
N GLY A 263 -15.84 -1.00 16.70
CA GLY A 263 -16.30 0.30 16.23
C GLY A 263 -15.48 0.89 15.08
N SER A 264 -14.36 0.25 14.72
CA SER A 264 -13.47 0.74 13.65
C SER A 264 -14.18 0.69 12.30
N ARG A 265 -13.89 1.64 11.41
CA ARG A 265 -14.49 1.70 10.07
C ARG A 265 -13.54 1.06 9.07
N VAL A 266 -14.09 0.23 8.20
CA VAL A 266 -13.35 -0.44 7.13
C VAL A 266 -13.94 -0.06 5.80
N ASN A 267 -13.08 0.34 4.88
CA ASN A 267 -13.37 0.47 3.47
C ASN A 267 -12.45 -0.47 2.69
N ALA A 268 -12.97 -1.24 1.75
CA ALA A 268 -12.15 -2.02 0.84
C ALA A 268 -12.67 -1.92 -0.59
N ILE A 269 -11.76 -1.85 -1.56
CA ILE A 269 -12.06 -1.80 -2.98
C ILE A 269 -11.16 -2.81 -3.67
N ILE A 270 -11.72 -3.66 -4.52
CA ILE A 270 -11.01 -4.70 -5.26
C ILE A 270 -11.17 -4.50 -6.77
N PRO A 271 -10.37 -5.20 -7.60
CA PRO A 271 -10.61 -5.23 -9.04
C PRO A 271 -12.05 -5.69 -9.36
N PRO A 272 -12.69 -5.13 -10.40
CA PRO A 272 -12.12 -4.25 -11.42
C PRO A 272 -12.08 -2.75 -11.06
N LEU A 273 -12.64 -2.31 -9.91
CA LEU A 273 -12.67 -0.89 -9.56
C LEU A 273 -11.29 -0.37 -9.10
N ALA A 274 -10.52 -1.20 -8.41
CA ALA A 274 -9.17 -0.87 -7.99
C ALA A 274 -8.14 -1.28 -9.06
N LEU A 275 -7.82 -0.35 -9.97
CA LEU A 275 -6.97 -0.60 -11.15
C LEU A 275 -5.54 -1.07 -10.80
N THR A 276 -5.02 -0.63 -9.66
CA THR A 276 -3.66 -0.94 -9.19
C THR A 276 -3.62 -2.15 -8.25
N GLY A 277 -4.72 -2.90 -8.14
CA GLY A 277 -4.89 -3.99 -7.18
C GLY A 277 -5.72 -3.58 -5.97
N PRO A 278 -6.07 -4.53 -5.10
CA PRO A 278 -7.00 -4.31 -4.00
C PRO A 278 -6.46 -3.28 -3.00
N THR A 279 -7.36 -2.44 -2.50
CA THR A 279 -7.09 -1.44 -1.47
C THR A 279 -7.96 -1.69 -0.24
N LEU A 280 -7.40 -1.33 0.92
CA LEU A 280 -8.05 -1.51 2.22
C LEU A 280 -7.67 -0.33 3.11
N THR A 281 -8.67 0.33 3.67
CA THR A 281 -8.49 1.39 4.66
C THR A 281 -9.24 1.01 5.94
N ILE A 282 -8.52 0.99 7.06
CA ILE A 282 -9.06 0.76 8.40
C ILE A 282 -8.84 2.01 9.22
N ARG A 283 -9.91 2.74 9.49
CA ARG A 283 -9.89 3.87 10.43
C ARG A 283 -10.31 3.38 11.80
N LYS A 284 -9.35 3.37 12.73
CA LYS A 284 -9.54 2.81 14.06
C LYS A 284 -10.51 3.65 14.87
N PHE A 285 -11.36 2.99 15.64
CA PHE A 285 -12.20 3.69 16.60
C PHE A 285 -11.32 4.23 17.73
N ALA A 286 -11.40 5.53 17.99
CA ALA A 286 -10.65 6.14 19.08
C ALA A 286 -11.16 5.59 20.42
N LYS A 287 -10.29 4.84 21.13
CA LYS A 287 -10.61 4.32 22.47
C LYS A 287 -10.67 5.43 23.51
N GLU A 288 -9.77 6.41 23.40
CA GLU A 288 -9.73 7.57 24.30
C GLU A 288 -10.61 8.70 23.74
N ARG A 289 -11.63 9.07 24.52
CA ARG A 289 -12.39 10.30 24.27
C ARG A 289 -11.62 11.45 24.91
N PHE A 290 -11.29 12.46 24.11
CA PHE A 290 -10.73 13.70 24.63
C PHE A 290 -11.72 14.37 25.57
N ARG A 291 -11.20 15.02 26.61
CA ARG A 291 -11.97 15.89 27.49
C ARG A 291 -11.74 17.35 27.13
N ILE A 292 -12.51 18.23 27.75
CA ILE A 292 -12.38 19.68 27.52
C ILE A 292 -10.99 20.17 27.90
N GLU A 293 -10.39 19.59 28.94
CA GLU A 293 -9.06 19.94 29.40
C GLU A 293 -7.98 19.59 28.37
N ASP A 294 -8.16 18.52 27.60
CA ASP A 294 -7.24 18.15 26.53
C ASP A 294 -7.27 19.17 25.40
N LEU A 295 -8.45 19.65 25.01
CA LEU A 295 -8.59 20.69 23.98
C LEU A 295 -7.93 22.01 24.41
N VAL A 296 -8.03 22.36 25.70
CA VAL A 296 -7.30 23.50 26.27
C VAL A 296 -5.79 23.25 26.25
N ARG A 297 -5.34 22.05 26.66
CA ARG A 297 -3.92 21.67 26.66
C ARG A 297 -3.29 21.68 25.27
N PHE A 298 -4.05 21.31 24.24
CA PHE A 298 -3.62 21.39 22.84
C PHE A 298 -3.63 22.82 22.28
N GLY A 299 -4.17 23.79 23.02
CA GLY A 299 -4.34 25.17 22.55
C GLY A 299 -5.44 25.33 21.50
N SER A 300 -6.35 24.36 21.38
CA SER A 300 -7.51 24.44 20.47
C SER A 300 -8.56 25.43 20.95
N LEU A 301 -8.66 25.62 22.27
CA LEU A 301 -9.53 26.58 22.96
C LEU A 301 -8.78 27.22 24.12
N SER A 302 -9.14 28.45 24.48
CA SER A 302 -8.74 29.02 25.77
C SER A 302 -9.59 28.45 26.92
N HIS A 303 -9.14 28.65 28.16
CA HIS A 303 -9.90 28.22 29.33
C HIS A 303 -11.25 28.94 29.44
N GLU A 304 -11.29 30.22 29.08
CA GLU A 304 -12.50 31.04 29.06
C GLU A 304 -13.49 30.55 27.98
N MET A 305 -12.99 30.15 26.81
CA MET A 305 -13.83 29.56 25.76
C MET A 305 -14.43 28.23 26.22
N ALA A 306 -13.65 27.38 26.88
CA ALA A 306 -14.12 26.11 27.43
C ALA A 306 -15.26 26.33 28.45
N GLN A 307 -15.07 27.25 29.41
CA GLN A 307 -16.10 27.60 30.39
C GLN A 307 -17.36 28.17 29.74
N PHE A 308 -17.21 29.04 28.75
CA PHE A 308 -18.35 29.62 28.02
C PHE A 308 -19.16 28.53 27.30
N LEU A 309 -18.49 27.62 26.60
CA LEU A 309 -19.15 26.51 25.89
C LEU A 309 -19.83 25.54 26.87
N GLU A 310 -19.21 25.23 28.00
CA GLU A 310 -19.83 24.42 29.07
C GLU A 310 -21.14 25.06 29.56
N ILE A 311 -21.13 26.37 29.82
CA ILE A 311 -22.34 27.11 30.20
C ILE A 311 -23.39 27.01 29.08
N CYS A 312 -23.01 27.21 27.81
CA CYS A 312 -23.94 27.10 26.69
C CYS A 312 -24.62 25.71 26.64
N VAL A 313 -23.88 24.62 26.84
CA VAL A 313 -24.44 23.26 26.87
C VAL A 313 -25.39 23.09 28.06
N LYS A 314 -24.96 23.47 29.27
CA LYS A 314 -25.79 23.36 30.49
C LYS A 314 -27.09 24.17 30.42
N TYR A 315 -27.09 25.28 29.69
CA TYR A 315 -28.27 26.12 29.43
C TYR A 315 -28.97 25.79 28.10
N ARG A 316 -28.70 24.62 27.52
CA ARG A 316 -29.40 24.06 26.34
C ARG A 316 -29.42 25.01 25.14
N GLN A 317 -28.33 25.73 24.92
CA GLN A 317 -28.17 26.56 23.74
C GLN A 317 -27.92 25.69 22.51
N ASN A 318 -28.44 26.14 21.36
CA ASN A 318 -28.18 25.47 20.09
C ASN A 318 -26.75 25.79 19.64
N LEU A 319 -25.93 24.76 19.47
CA LEU A 319 -24.52 24.88 19.08
C LEU A 319 -24.28 24.15 17.76
N VAL A 320 -23.53 24.78 16.86
CA VAL A 320 -23.09 24.16 15.60
C VAL A 320 -21.57 24.23 15.54
N VAL A 321 -20.93 23.06 15.44
CA VAL A 321 -19.47 22.97 15.27
C VAL A 321 -19.16 22.84 13.77
N SER A 322 -18.50 23.85 13.21
CA SER A 322 -18.18 23.92 11.77
C SER A 322 -16.67 23.98 11.52
N GLY A 323 -16.25 23.66 10.28
CA GLY A 323 -14.84 23.58 9.90
C GLY A 323 -14.58 22.58 8.75
N GLY A 324 -13.36 22.61 8.21
CA GLY A 324 -12.93 21.72 7.12
C GLY A 324 -12.85 20.24 7.51
N THR A 325 -12.71 19.35 6.53
CA THR A 325 -12.46 17.91 6.79
C THR A 325 -11.20 17.75 7.63
N GLY A 326 -11.25 16.89 8.67
CA GLY A 326 -10.11 16.67 9.57
C GLY A 326 -9.87 17.77 10.63
N SER A 327 -10.66 18.85 10.67
CA SER A 327 -10.43 19.97 11.61
C SER A 327 -10.87 19.72 13.07
N GLY A 328 -11.18 18.47 13.44
CA GLY A 328 -11.60 18.13 14.81
C GLY A 328 -13.08 18.40 15.16
N LYS A 329 -13.97 18.67 14.19
CA LYS A 329 -15.40 18.98 14.45
C LYS A 329 -16.10 17.95 15.35
N THR A 330 -16.06 16.69 14.94
CA THR A 330 -16.70 15.58 15.66
C THR A 330 -16.06 15.38 17.03
N THR A 331 -14.76 15.63 17.14
CA THR A 331 -14.04 15.60 18.41
C THR A 331 -14.58 16.66 19.37
N THR A 332 -14.64 17.93 18.94
CA THR A 332 -15.17 19.02 19.76
C THR A 332 -16.63 18.78 20.13
N LEU A 333 -17.45 18.29 19.19
CA LEU A 333 -18.85 17.96 19.46
C LEU A 333 -18.99 16.89 20.56
N ASN A 334 -18.21 15.81 20.47
CA ASN A 334 -18.22 14.75 21.47
C ASN A 334 -17.76 15.24 22.84
N VAL A 335 -16.72 16.08 22.89
CA VAL A 335 -16.27 16.69 24.16
C VAL A 335 -17.37 17.55 24.78
N LEU A 336 -18.07 18.37 23.98
CA LEU A 336 -19.15 19.22 24.48
C LEU A 336 -20.37 18.42 24.94
N SER A 337 -20.61 17.25 24.33
CA SER A 337 -21.72 16.36 24.73
C SER A 337 -21.56 15.82 26.15
N ASP A 338 -20.33 15.75 26.69
CA ASP A 338 -20.08 15.27 28.06
C ASP A 338 -20.64 16.22 29.13
N PHE A 339 -20.96 17.46 28.76
CA PHE A 339 -21.61 18.42 29.67
C PHE A 339 -23.15 18.31 29.71
N ILE A 340 -23.75 17.48 28.85
CA ILE A 340 -25.18 17.21 28.88
C ILE A 340 -25.48 16.39 30.14
N SER A 341 -26.49 16.80 30.92
CA SER A 341 -26.87 16.10 32.15
C SER A 341 -27.34 14.66 31.86
N SER A 342 -27.00 13.71 32.73
CA SER A 342 -27.42 12.31 32.62
C SER A 342 -28.94 12.11 32.70
N ASP A 343 -29.66 13.10 33.22
CA ASP A 343 -31.13 13.07 33.35
C ASP A 343 -31.84 13.51 32.06
N GLU A 344 -31.09 13.92 31.04
CA GLU A 344 -31.63 14.37 29.77
C GLU A 344 -31.70 13.23 28.76
N ARG A 345 -32.79 13.22 27.98
CA ARG A 345 -32.93 12.29 26.87
C ARG A 345 -32.15 12.79 25.67
N ILE A 346 -31.16 12.01 25.24
CA ILE A 346 -30.34 12.28 24.07
C ILE A 346 -30.84 11.42 22.90
N VAL A 347 -30.95 12.03 21.71
CA VAL A 347 -31.19 11.32 20.44
C VAL A 347 -30.08 11.71 19.47
N THR A 348 -29.28 10.72 19.04
CA THR A 348 -28.20 10.91 18.06
C THR A 348 -28.64 10.38 16.71
N ILE A 349 -28.41 11.17 15.65
CA ILE A 349 -28.67 10.77 14.27
C ILE A 349 -27.34 10.93 13.53
N GLU A 350 -26.79 9.81 13.05
CA GLU A 350 -25.56 9.71 12.27
C GLU A 350 -25.88 8.96 10.97
N ASP A 351 -25.15 9.24 9.89
CA ASP A 351 -25.24 8.53 8.60
C ASP A 351 -24.72 7.08 8.68
#